data_AF-A0A7J5WTA2-F1
#
_entry.id   AF-A0A7J5WTA2-F1
#
_cell.length_a   1.000
_cell.length_b   1.000
_cell.length_c   1.000
_cell.angle_alpha   90.00
_cell.angle_beta   90.00
_cell.angle_gamma   90.00
#
_symmetry.space_group_name_H-M   'P 1'
#
loop_
_entity.id
_entity.type
_entity.pdbx_description
1 polymer ?
#
loop_
_entity_poly.entity_id
_entity_poly.type
_entity_poly.pdbx_seq_one_letter_code
_entity_poly.pdbx_strand_id
1 'polypeptide(L)'
;MAGQRNCDAAVTAGRMAKATEFFAAADHLGPEMPNAAGDLYVDAGIAASDVICCVRLGVHSNTGNHSEAVALLKRADRGSERYLNILLNLKNKAAYTHQNLAAAELTKMSRAAEHLLEAAKKAVAARG
;
A
#
# COMPACT_ATOMS: atom_id res chain seq x y z
N MET A 1 7.27 -20.04 8.46
CA MET A 1 6.57 -19.79 7.19
C MET A 1 7.40 -18.80 6.40
N ALA A 2 8.04 -19.24 5.32
CA ALA A 2 8.80 -18.33 4.47
C ALA A 2 7.84 -17.26 3.92
N GLY A 3 8.19 -15.97 4.04
CA GLY A 3 7.41 -14.88 3.44
C GLY A 3 6.52 -14.05 4.36
N GLN A 4 6.41 -14.32 5.66
CA GLN A 4 5.66 -13.46 6.60
C GLN A 4 6.51 -13.02 7.78
N ARG A 5 6.20 -11.84 8.32
CA ARG A 5 6.87 -11.22 9.48
C ARG A 5 5.85 -10.92 10.57
N ASN A 6 6.16 -11.30 11.80
CA ASN A 6 5.37 -10.95 12.97
C ASN A 6 5.32 -9.42 13.15
N CYS A 7 4.20 -8.93 13.68
CA CYS A 7 4.00 -7.53 13.99
C CYS A 7 3.85 -7.33 15.49
N ASP A 8 4.63 -6.39 16.02
CA ASP A 8 4.37 -5.77 17.31
C ASP A 8 3.77 -4.37 17.12
N ALA A 9 3.59 -3.64 18.22
CA ALA A 9 3.08 -2.27 18.20
C ALA A 9 4.01 -1.32 17.43
N ALA A 10 5.34 -1.48 17.56
CA ALA A 10 6.32 -0.63 16.91
C ALA A 10 6.33 -0.84 15.38
N VAL A 11 6.26 -2.10 14.92
CA VAL A 11 6.12 -2.45 13.50
C VAL A 11 4.85 -1.84 12.93
N THR A 12 3.72 -2.01 13.63
CA THR A 12 2.43 -1.47 13.16
C THR A 12 2.47 0.06 13.05
N ALA A 13 2.98 0.75 14.08
CA ALA A 13 3.11 2.21 14.08
C ALA A 13 4.07 2.71 12.99
N GLY A 14 5.23 2.05 12.83
CA GLY A 14 6.19 2.40 11.79
C GLY A 14 5.66 2.21 10.38
N ARG A 15 4.89 1.14 10.13
CA ARG A 15 4.21 0.93 8.85
C ARG A 15 3.12 1.97 8.59
N MET A 16 2.37 2.37 9.63
CA MET A 16 1.36 3.42 9.52
C MET A 16 1.99 4.80 9.21
N ALA A 17 3.12 5.11 9.85
CA ALA A 17 3.88 6.34 9.56
C ALA A 17 4.33 6.37 8.09
N LYS A 18 4.94 5.27 7.60
CA LYS A 18 5.35 5.16 6.19
C LYS A 18 4.19 5.27 5.21
N ALA A 19 3.06 4.61 5.48
CA ALA A 19 1.88 4.69 4.64
C ALA A 19 1.38 6.14 4.51
N THR A 20 1.40 6.88 5.61
CA THR A 20 0.98 8.28 5.66
C THR A 20 1.98 9.20 4.96
N GLU A 21 3.27 9.03 5.23
CA GLU A 21 4.36 9.82 4.63
C GLU A 21 4.39 9.68 3.11
N PHE A 22 4.39 8.44 2.61
CA PHE A 22 4.46 8.19 1.17
C PHE A 22 3.21 8.65 0.44
N PHE A 23 2.02 8.50 1.04
CA PHE A 23 0.80 9.02 0.46
C PHE A 23 0.83 10.54 0.35
N ALA A 24 1.21 11.24 1.42
CA ALA A 24 1.30 12.70 1.43
C ALA A 24 2.33 13.21 0.42
N ALA A 25 3.48 12.55 0.31
CA ALA A 25 4.50 12.87 -0.68
C ALA A 25 3.99 12.63 -2.11
N ALA A 26 3.31 11.51 -2.36
CA ALA A 26 2.72 11.21 -3.67
C ALA A 26 1.68 12.27 -4.10
N ASP A 27 0.79 12.67 -3.19
CA ASP A 27 -0.19 13.74 -3.42
C ASP A 27 0.47 15.09 -3.72
N HIS A 28 1.57 15.39 -3.02
CA HIS A 28 2.33 16.62 -3.25
C HIS A 28 2.99 16.66 -4.65
N LEU A 29 3.56 15.52 -5.09
CA LEU A 29 4.19 15.41 -6.40
C LEU A 29 3.16 15.42 -7.54
N GLY A 30 2.05 14.71 -7.35
CA GLY A 30 0.90 14.67 -8.23
C GLY A 30 1.26 14.55 -9.73
N PRO A 31 0.56 15.27 -10.62
CA PRO A 31 0.76 15.18 -12.06
C PRO A 31 2.06 15.81 -12.57
N GLU A 32 2.78 16.60 -11.75
CA GLU A 32 4.05 17.22 -12.14
C GLU A 32 5.18 16.18 -12.22
N MET A 33 5.13 15.18 -11.34
CA MET A 33 6.07 14.06 -11.31
C MET A 33 5.33 12.72 -11.23
N PRO A 34 4.59 12.33 -12.28
CA PRO A 34 3.56 11.30 -12.21
C PRO A 34 4.12 9.90 -11.90
N ASN A 35 5.31 9.58 -12.39
CA ASN A 35 5.96 8.30 -12.13
C ASN A 35 6.44 8.18 -10.68
N ALA A 36 7.05 9.25 -10.15
CA ALA A 36 7.49 9.30 -8.76
C ALA A 36 6.29 9.28 -7.80
N ALA A 37 5.23 10.05 -8.10
CA ALA A 37 3.98 9.99 -7.38
C ALA A 37 3.36 8.58 -7.42
N GLY A 38 3.35 7.95 -8.60
CA GLY A 38 2.89 6.58 -8.79
C GLY A 38 3.65 5.56 -7.92
N ASP A 39 4.98 5.60 -7.92
CA ASP A 39 5.80 4.69 -7.12
C ASP A 39 5.55 4.88 -5.62
N LEU A 40 5.43 6.14 -5.15
CA LEU A 40 5.08 6.44 -3.77
C LEU A 40 3.66 5.99 -3.39
N TYR A 41 2.68 6.08 -4.30
CA TYR A 41 1.34 5.49 -4.05
C TYR A 41 1.41 3.97 -3.89
N VAL A 42 2.29 3.27 -4.63
CA VAL A 42 2.51 1.83 -4.45
C VAL A 42 3.08 1.55 -3.07
N ASP A 43 4.12 2.26 -2.66
CA ASP A 43 4.76 2.09 -1.36
C ASP A 43 3.81 2.42 -0.20
N ALA A 44 3.00 3.48 -0.35
CA ALA A 44 1.94 3.83 0.59
C ALA A 44 0.92 2.71 0.73
N GLY A 45 0.44 2.15 -0.40
CA GLY A 45 -0.53 1.06 -0.41
C GLY A 45 0.02 -0.24 0.20
N ILE A 46 1.28 -0.58 -0.06
CA ILE A 46 1.94 -1.73 0.57
C ILE A 46 2.02 -1.54 2.08
N ALA A 47 2.50 -0.37 2.53
CA ALA A 47 2.63 -0.08 3.95
C ALA A 47 1.25 -0.08 4.67
N ALA A 48 0.22 0.48 4.05
CA ALA A 48 -1.15 0.44 4.57
C ALA A 48 -1.69 -0.99 4.64
N SER A 49 -1.43 -1.81 3.62
CA SER A 49 -1.80 -3.22 3.60
C SER A 49 -1.11 -4.01 4.71
N ASP A 50 0.17 -3.72 4.96
CA ASP A 50 0.92 -4.31 6.08
C ASP A 50 0.29 -3.93 7.42
N VAL A 51 -0.14 -2.68 7.62
CA VAL A 51 -0.85 -2.25 8.85
C VAL A 51 -2.13 -3.06 9.05
N ILE A 52 -2.95 -3.20 8.01
CA ILE A 52 -4.21 -3.96 8.07
C ILE A 52 -3.93 -5.41 8.47
N CYS A 53 -2.94 -6.05 7.84
CA CYS A 53 -2.54 -7.42 8.16
C CYS A 53 -1.96 -7.53 9.58
N CYS A 54 -1.09 -6.61 9.98
CA CYS A 54 -0.52 -6.58 11.32
C CYS A 54 -1.60 -6.47 12.41
N VAL A 55 -2.57 -5.57 12.22
CA VAL A 55 -3.65 -5.38 13.20
C VAL A 55 -4.56 -6.60 13.29
N ARG A 56 -4.93 -7.20 12.16
CA ARG A 56 -5.96 -8.25 12.13
C ARG A 56 -5.42 -9.68 12.23
N LEU A 57 -4.20 -9.91 11.79
CA LEU A 57 -3.57 -11.24 11.72
C LEU A 57 -2.29 -11.36 12.54
N GLY A 58 -1.75 -10.25 13.07
CA GLY A 58 -0.48 -10.25 13.81
C GLY A 58 0.77 -10.44 12.93
N VAL A 59 0.60 -10.48 11.61
CA VAL A 59 1.68 -10.69 10.63
C VAL A 59 1.47 -9.85 9.39
N HIS A 60 2.54 -9.53 8.67
CA HIS A 60 2.51 -8.92 7.34
C HIS A 60 3.42 -9.68 6.36
N SER A 61 3.26 -9.42 5.06
CA SER A 61 4.07 -10.06 4.03
C SER A 61 5.51 -9.55 4.03
N ASN A 62 6.45 -10.41 3.65
CA ASN A 62 7.79 -9.98 3.30
C ASN A 62 7.74 -9.23 1.96
N THR A 63 8.56 -8.18 1.84
CA THR A 63 8.45 -7.11 0.83
C THR A 63 8.74 -7.55 -0.62
N GLY A 64 9.14 -8.80 -0.84
CA GLY A 64 9.51 -9.33 -2.15
C GLY A 64 8.44 -10.12 -2.89
N ASN A 65 7.36 -10.56 -2.22
CA ASN A 65 6.32 -11.39 -2.85
C ASN A 65 4.96 -10.69 -2.87
N HIS A 66 4.67 -10.06 -4.00
CA HIS A 66 3.42 -9.34 -4.27
C HIS A 66 2.17 -10.23 -4.17
N SER A 67 2.25 -11.46 -4.69
CA SER A 67 1.11 -12.39 -4.64
C SER A 67 0.78 -12.81 -3.21
N GLU A 68 1.79 -13.00 -2.35
CA GLU A 68 1.59 -13.28 -0.93
C GLU A 68 0.99 -12.09 -0.19
N ALA A 69 1.44 -10.86 -0.47
CA ALA A 69 0.88 -9.65 0.12
C ALA A 69 -0.62 -9.50 -0.19
N VAL A 70 -1.01 -9.71 -1.45
CA VAL A 70 -2.41 -9.67 -1.90
C VAL A 70 -3.24 -10.76 -1.24
N ALA A 71 -2.73 -11.99 -1.17
CA ALA A 71 -3.42 -13.12 -0.54
C ALA A 71 -3.58 -12.91 0.98
N LEU A 72 -2.57 -12.36 1.65
CA LEU A 72 -2.61 -12.06 3.08
C LEU A 72 -3.61 -10.93 3.36
N LEU A 73 -3.58 -9.86 2.56
CA LEU A 73 -4.53 -8.75 2.68
C LEU A 73 -5.97 -9.23 2.48
N LYS A 74 -6.22 -10.10 1.49
CA LYS A 74 -7.55 -10.70 1.29
C LYS A 74 -8.07 -11.46 2.51
N ARG A 75 -7.17 -12.12 3.25
CA ARG A 75 -7.51 -12.82 4.50
C ARG A 75 -7.78 -11.83 5.65
N ALA A 76 -7.01 -10.74 5.72
CA ALA A 76 -7.17 -9.72 6.76
C ALA A 76 -8.43 -8.86 6.54
N ASP A 77 -8.65 -8.41 5.31
CA ASP A 77 -9.71 -7.47 4.94
C ASP A 77 -10.19 -7.72 3.50
N ARG A 78 -11.22 -8.54 3.39
CA ARG A 78 -11.76 -8.97 2.10
C ARG A 78 -12.31 -7.77 1.32
N GLY A 79 -11.87 -7.62 0.08
CA GLY A 79 -12.20 -6.52 -0.81
C GLY A 79 -11.07 -5.49 -0.92
N SER A 80 -10.19 -5.37 0.08
CA SER A 80 -9.06 -4.43 0.03
C SER A 80 -7.95 -4.89 -0.90
N GLU A 81 -7.82 -6.19 -1.15
CA GLU A 81 -6.81 -6.77 -2.04
C GLU A 81 -6.90 -6.27 -3.48
N ARG A 82 -8.08 -5.85 -3.93
CA ARG A 82 -8.28 -5.31 -5.29
C ARG A 82 -7.56 -3.99 -5.49
N TYR A 83 -7.47 -3.15 -4.44
CA TYR A 83 -6.79 -1.86 -4.51
C TYR A 83 -5.28 -2.06 -4.51
N LEU A 84 -4.77 -2.99 -3.70
CA LEU A 84 -3.36 -3.37 -3.74
C LEU A 84 -2.98 -3.94 -5.10
N ASN A 85 -3.81 -4.79 -5.71
CA ASN A 85 -3.59 -5.29 -7.06
C ASN A 85 -3.51 -4.18 -8.12
N ILE A 86 -4.34 -3.14 -8.02
CA ILE A 86 -4.27 -1.98 -8.93
C ILE A 86 -2.89 -1.33 -8.87
N LEU A 87 -2.39 -1.08 -7.66
CA LEU A 87 -1.10 -0.45 -7.43
C LEU A 87 0.05 -1.32 -7.97
N LEU A 88 0.05 -2.60 -7.60
CA LEU A 88 1.12 -3.53 -7.99
C LEU A 88 1.18 -3.76 -9.51
N ASN A 89 0.04 -3.75 -10.20
CA ASN A 89 -0.01 -3.87 -11.66
C ASN A 89 0.56 -2.64 -12.39
N LEU A 90 0.54 -1.46 -11.76
CA LEU A 90 1.08 -0.22 -12.32
C LEU A 90 2.52 0.08 -11.87
N LYS A 91 3.01 -0.60 -10.83
CA LYS A 91 4.38 -0.43 -10.30
C LYS A 91 5.44 -0.49 -11.39
N ASN A 92 5.40 -1.51 -12.24
CA ASN A 92 6.44 -1.67 -13.26
C ASN A 92 6.46 -0.50 -14.24
N LYS A 93 5.29 0.03 -14.59
CA LYS A 93 5.17 1.20 -15.48
C LYS A 93 5.76 2.44 -14.81
N ALA A 94 5.38 2.68 -13.55
CA ALA A 94 5.85 3.80 -12.75
C ALA A 94 7.38 3.79 -12.54
N ALA A 95 7.96 2.63 -12.25
CA ALA A 95 9.36 2.54 -11.80
C ALA A 95 10.38 2.16 -12.89
N TYR A 96 9.98 1.39 -13.91
CA TYR A 96 10.95 0.70 -14.78
C TYR A 96 10.73 0.93 -16.27
N THR A 97 9.61 1.51 -16.69
CA THR A 97 9.38 1.78 -18.12
C THR A 97 9.77 3.20 -18.50
N HIS A 98 10.06 3.42 -19.78
CA HIS A 98 10.34 4.75 -20.33
C HIS A 98 9.07 5.58 -20.56
N GLN A 99 7.88 4.96 -20.48
CA GLN A 99 6.61 5.64 -20.70
C GLN A 99 6.09 6.20 -19.38
N ASN A 100 5.73 7.47 -19.40
CA ASN A 100 5.09 8.08 -18.23
C ASN A 100 3.71 7.47 -17.97
N LEU A 101 3.32 7.46 -16.69
CA LEU A 101 1.94 7.22 -16.29
C LEU A 101 1.01 8.26 -16.93
N ALA A 102 -0.10 7.79 -17.48
CA ALA A 102 -1.18 8.65 -17.92
C ALA A 102 -1.92 9.22 -16.70
N ALA A 103 -2.53 10.41 -16.85
CA ALA A 103 -3.28 11.06 -15.77
C ALA A 103 -4.40 10.17 -15.19
N ALA A 104 -5.05 9.37 -16.03
CA ALA A 104 -6.07 8.41 -15.61
C ALA A 104 -5.50 7.26 -14.77
N GLU A 105 -4.29 6.79 -15.09
CA GLU A 105 -3.59 5.77 -14.32
C GLU A 105 -3.16 6.33 -12.96
N LEU A 106 -2.59 7.54 -12.93
CA LEU A 106 -2.20 8.20 -11.69
C LEU A 106 -3.41 8.44 -10.77
N THR A 107 -4.53 8.93 -11.32
CA THR A 107 -5.79 9.10 -10.58
C THR A 107 -6.26 7.78 -9.98
N LYS A 108 -6.14 6.69 -10.75
CA LYS A 108 -6.52 5.35 -10.29
C LYS A 108 -5.62 4.86 -9.15
N MET A 109 -4.32 5.14 -9.22
CA MET A 109 -3.35 4.81 -8.16
C MET A 109 -3.62 5.60 -6.89
N SER A 110 -3.80 6.93 -6.99
CA SER A 110 -4.14 7.80 -5.86
C SER A 110 -5.35 7.28 -5.09
N ARG A 111 -6.47 7.03 -5.79
CA ARG A 111 -7.70 6.49 -5.17
C ARG A 111 -7.51 5.13 -4.53
N ALA A 112 -6.70 4.25 -5.14
CA ALA A 112 -6.43 2.92 -4.58
C ALA A 112 -5.58 3.01 -3.30
N ALA A 113 -4.56 3.86 -3.29
CA ALA A 113 -3.71 4.09 -2.12
C ALA A 113 -4.49 4.76 -0.98
N GLU A 114 -5.32 5.76 -1.29
CA GLU A 114 -6.19 6.44 -0.31
C GLU A 114 -7.14 5.43 0.36
N HIS A 115 -7.78 4.56 -0.43
CA HIS A 115 -8.72 3.57 0.09
C HIS A 115 -8.05 2.58 1.06
N LEU A 116 -6.81 2.19 0.79
CA LEU A 116 -6.02 1.33 1.69
C LEU A 116 -5.57 2.08 2.94
N LEU A 117 -5.13 3.34 2.80
CA LEU A 117 -4.72 4.18 3.93
C LEU A 117 -5.88 4.40 4.90
N GLU A 118 -7.07 4.70 4.40
CA GLU A 118 -8.27 4.87 5.22
C GLU A 118 -8.70 3.55 5.89
N ALA A 119 -8.57 2.42 5.19
CA ALA A 119 -8.83 1.10 5.80
C ALA A 119 -7.82 0.78 6.92
N ALA A 120 -6.54 1.15 6.75
CA ALA A 120 -5.51 1.00 7.77
C ALA A 120 -5.79 1.88 9.01
N LYS A 121 -6.17 3.15 8.82
CA LYS A 121 -6.58 4.06 9.91
C LYS A 121 -7.74 3.47 10.70
N LYS A 122 -8.78 2.97 10.02
CA LYS A 122 -9.94 2.33 10.66
C LYS A 122 -9.56 1.08 11.45
N ALA A 123 -8.67 0.26 10.90
CA ALA A 123 -8.19 -0.94 11.58
C ALA A 123 -7.46 -0.59 12.90
N VAL A 124 -6.56 0.40 12.87
CA VAL A 124 -5.85 0.86 14.07
C VAL A 124 -6.82 1.45 15.10
N ALA A 125 -7.78 2.27 14.67
CA ALA A 125 -8.76 2.90 15.55
C ALA A 125 -9.68 1.86 16.25
N ALA A 126 -10.04 0.78 15.57
CA ALA A 126 -10.89 -0.28 16.13
C ALA A 126 -10.19 -1.17 17.17
N ARG A 127 -8.87 -1.02 17.34
CA ARG A 127 -8.06 -1.78 18.31
C ARG A 127 -7.90 -1.06 19.66
N GLY A 128 -8.13 0.25 19.70
CA GLY A 128 -8.12 1.07 20.92
C GLY A 128 -9.50 1.13 21.56
#